data_AF-A0ABC9VID6-F1
#
_entry.id   AF-A0ABC9VID6-F1
#
_cell.length_a   1.000
_cell.length_b   1.000
_cell.length_c   1.000
_cell.angle_alpha   90.00
_cell.angle_beta   90.00
_cell.angle_gamma   90.00
#
_symmetry.space_group_name_H-M   'P 1'
#
loop_
_entity.id
_entity.type
_entity.pdbx_description
1 polymer ?
#
loop_
_entity_poly.entity_id
_entity_poly.type
_entity_poly.pdbx_seq_one_letter_code
_entity_poly.pdbx_strand_id
1 'polypeptide(L)'
;MLADRIILTGKKYLGTPYVFNAPSYRTDMFDCSSFTQYVFGVNGIPLPRNSRQQFLVGTPVPLQRIQKGDLLFFTTEKRKKEKELLKSDMLRSI
;
A
#
# COMPACT_ATOMS: atom_id res chain seq x y z
N MET A 1 -1.69 -17.55 8.96
CA MET A 1 -1.85 -17.41 7.50
C MET A 1 -1.00 -16.22 7.02
N LEU A 2 -0.62 -16.12 5.74
CA LEU A 2 0.30 -15.09 5.22
C LEU A 2 -0.12 -13.66 5.60
N ALA A 3 -1.41 -13.35 5.46
CA ALA A 3 -1.98 -12.06 5.84
C ALA A 3 -1.74 -11.70 7.33
N ASP A 4 -1.83 -12.68 8.23
CA ASP A 4 -1.54 -12.46 9.66
C ASP A 4 -0.08 -12.05 9.86
N ARG A 5 0.84 -12.68 9.12
CA ARG A 5 2.27 -12.38 9.21
C ARG A 5 2.57 -10.97 8.72
N ILE A 6 2.01 -10.57 7.58
CA ILE A 6 2.13 -9.21 7.03
C ILE A 6 1.63 -8.18 8.05
N ILE A 7 0.45 -8.40 8.62
CA ILE A 7 -0.14 -7.49 9.61
C ILE A 7 0.69 -7.43 10.89
N LEU A 8 1.17 -8.57 11.39
CA LEU A 8 2.03 -8.63 12.58
C LEU A 8 3.38 -7.93 12.34
N THR A 9 3.98 -8.07 11.15
CA THR A 9 5.17 -7.31 10.77
C THR A 9 4.89 -5.81 10.78
N GLY A 10 3.79 -5.37 10.15
CA GLY A 10 3.41 -3.96 10.13
C GLY A 10 3.19 -3.37 11.53
N LYS A 11 2.56 -4.12 12.42
CA LYS A 11 2.30 -3.70 13.82
C LYS A 11 3.57 -3.39 14.62
N LYS A 12 4.74 -3.92 14.24
CA LYS A 12 6.02 -3.63 14.90
C LYS A 12 6.46 -2.17 14.73
N TYR A 13 5.91 -1.45 13.75
CA TYR A 13 6.28 -0.08 13.41
C TYR A 13 5.20 0.94 13.78
N LEU A 14 4.26 0.55 14.66
CA LEU A 14 3.34 1.52 15.25
C LEU A 14 4.14 2.56 16.04
N GLY A 15 3.92 3.83 15.74
CA GLY A 15 4.66 4.96 16.33
C GLY A 15 5.88 5.42 15.52
N THR A 16 6.29 4.71 14.46
CA THR A 16 7.35 5.19 13.57
C THR A 16 6.91 6.50 12.88
N PRO A 17 7.76 7.54 12.83
CA PRO A 17 7.43 8.81 12.20
C PRO A 17 7.04 8.69 10.72
N TYR A 18 6.02 9.45 10.33
CA TYR A 18 5.67 9.65 8.93
C TYR A 18 6.55 10.73 8.31
N VAL A 19 7.25 10.41 7.22
CA VAL A 19 8.05 11.37 6.45
C VAL A 19 7.72 11.22 4.98
N PHE A 20 7.22 12.31 4.37
CA PHE A 20 6.91 12.31 2.95
C PHE A 20 8.15 11.94 2.12
N ASN A 21 7.98 11.00 1.19
CA ASN A 21 9.04 10.49 0.33
C ASN A 21 10.17 9.74 1.08
N ALA A 22 9.88 9.13 2.23
CA ALA A 22 10.85 8.35 3.00
C ALA A 22 11.58 7.28 2.14
N PRO A 23 12.91 7.18 2.17
CA PRO A 23 13.66 6.21 1.35
C PRO A 23 13.18 4.75 1.48
N SER A 24 13.35 3.97 0.40
CA SER A 24 13.04 2.54 0.38
C SER A 24 13.78 1.80 1.49
N TYR A 25 13.12 0.82 2.12
CA TYR A 25 13.70 -0.10 3.11
C TYR A 25 14.38 0.55 4.34
N ARG A 26 14.04 1.80 4.65
CA ARG A 26 14.32 2.41 5.95
C ARG A 26 13.19 2.12 6.92
N THR A 27 13.51 1.95 8.20
CA THR A 27 12.55 1.53 9.25
C THR A 27 12.44 2.52 10.40
N ASP A 28 13.30 3.54 10.42
CA ASP A 28 13.28 4.69 11.32
C ASP A 28 12.28 5.76 10.88
N MET A 29 11.80 5.71 9.64
CA MET A 29 10.74 6.56 9.09
C MET A 29 10.00 5.82 7.97
N PHE A 30 8.76 6.23 7.70
CA PHE A 30 8.00 5.73 6.57
C PHE A 30 7.15 6.81 5.90
N ASP A 31 6.91 6.65 4.60
CA ASP A 31 5.71 7.13 3.93
C ASP A 31 4.76 5.95 3.66
N CYS A 32 3.58 6.22 3.10
CA CYS A 32 2.57 5.19 2.86
C CYS A 32 3.08 4.01 2.03
N SER A 33 3.91 4.27 1.01
CA SER A 33 4.38 3.25 0.06
C SER A 33 5.68 2.57 0.47
N SER A 34 6.59 3.26 1.15
CA SER A 34 7.80 2.66 1.74
C SER A 34 7.44 1.72 2.88
N PHE A 35 6.38 2.03 3.66
CA PHE A 35 5.85 1.12 4.67
C PHE A 35 5.33 -0.18 4.06
N THR A 36 4.42 -0.12 3.09
CA THR A 36 3.89 -1.31 2.42
C THR A 36 5.00 -2.08 1.71
N GLN A 37 5.92 -1.36 1.03
CA GLN A 37 7.07 -1.98 0.38
C GLN A 37 7.92 -2.79 1.36
N TYR A 38 8.27 -2.21 2.51
CA TYR A 38 9.06 -2.91 3.51
C TYR A 38 8.30 -4.12 4.07
N VAL A 39 7.07 -3.91 4.55
CA VAL A 39 6.27 -4.94 5.23
C VAL A 39 5.98 -6.13 4.32
N PHE A 40 5.61 -5.89 3.06
CA PHE A 40 5.37 -6.96 2.09
C PHE A 40 6.70 -7.59 1.63
N GLY A 41 7.74 -6.78 1.40
CA GLY A 41 9.05 -7.24 0.95
C GLY A 41 9.72 -8.24 1.90
N VAL A 42 9.72 -7.95 3.21
CA VAL A 42 10.26 -8.89 4.21
C VAL A 42 9.40 -10.14 4.41
N ASN A 43 8.17 -10.11 3.88
CA ASN A 43 7.27 -11.26 3.80
C ASN A 43 7.31 -11.96 2.43
N GLY A 44 8.28 -11.62 1.57
CA GLY A 44 8.53 -12.29 0.28
C GLY A 44 7.73 -11.73 -0.90
N ILE A 45 7.03 -10.61 -0.74
CA ILE A 45 6.22 -9.99 -1.79
C ILE A 45 6.85 -8.63 -2.17
N PRO A 46 7.63 -8.57 -3.26
CA PRO A 46 8.31 -7.34 -3.65
C PRO A 46 7.30 -6.32 -4.20
N LEU A 47 7.37 -5.09 -3.70
CA LEU A 47 6.57 -3.97 -4.19
C LEU A 47 7.43 -2.84 -4.74
N PRO A 48 6.97 -2.15 -5.80
CA PRO A 48 7.58 -0.90 -6.24
C PRO A 48 7.60 0.15 -5.12
N ARG A 49 8.54 1.09 -5.19
CA ARG A 49 8.66 2.14 -4.16
C ARG A 49 7.50 3.12 -4.16
N ASN A 50 6.87 3.39 -5.32
CA ASN A 50 5.83 4.40 -5.45
C ASN A 50 4.41 3.81 -5.30
N SER A 51 3.52 4.43 -4.52
CA SER A 51 2.14 3.96 -4.33
C SER A 51 1.34 3.82 -5.63
N ARG A 52 1.58 4.68 -6.64
CA ARG A 52 0.92 4.56 -7.96
C ARG A 52 1.40 3.34 -8.72
N GLN A 53 2.68 2.98 -8.59
CA GLN A 53 3.21 1.76 -9.20
C GLN A 53 2.73 0.51 -8.44
N GLN A 54 2.63 0.58 -7.11
CA GLN A 54 2.02 -0.48 -6.30
C GLN A 54 0.56 -0.74 -6.72
N PHE A 55 -0.21 0.31 -7.00
CA PHE A 55 -1.56 0.19 -7.54
C PHE A 55 -1.63 -0.51 -8.91
N LEU A 56 -0.54 -0.59 -9.68
CA LEU A 56 -0.56 -1.20 -11.02
C LEU A 56 -0.22 -2.70 -11.00
N VAL A 57 0.28 -3.24 -9.88
CA VAL A 57 0.67 -4.64 -9.74
C VAL A 57 -0.37 -5.44 -8.94
N GLY A 58 -0.23 -6.77 -8.91
CA GLY A 58 -1.16 -7.68 -8.23
C GLY A 58 -2.49 -7.89 -8.96
N THR A 59 -3.49 -8.36 -8.22
CA THR A 59 -4.82 -8.68 -8.74
C THR A 59 -5.87 -7.68 -8.22
N PRO A 60 -6.60 -6.97 -9.10
CA PRO A 60 -7.71 -6.11 -8.68
C PRO A 60 -8.76 -6.89 -7.89
N VAL A 61 -9.22 -6.33 -6.77
CA VAL A 61 -10.29 -6.92 -5.95
C VAL A 61 -11.41 -5.91 -5.79
N PRO A 62 -12.67 -6.27 -6.13
CA PRO A 62 -13.80 -5.37 -5.93
C PRO A 62 -14.04 -5.13 -4.44
N LEU A 63 -14.50 -3.93 -4.08
CA LEU A 63 -14.77 -3.51 -2.69
C LEU A 63 -15.57 -4.55 -1.89
N GLN A 64 -16.53 -5.21 -2.52
CA GLN A 64 -17.42 -6.18 -1.86
C GLN A 64 -16.73 -7.51 -1.52
N ARG A 65 -15.50 -7.74 -2.01
CA ARG A 65 -14.74 -8.98 -1.82
C ARG A 65 -13.40 -8.78 -1.12
N ILE A 66 -13.19 -7.64 -0.48
CA ILE A 66 -11.93 -7.37 0.23
C ILE A 66 -11.73 -8.38 1.35
N GLN A 67 -10.48 -8.80 1.50
CA GLN A 67 -10.06 -9.74 2.52
C GLN A 67 -8.89 -9.18 3.32
N LYS A 68 -8.68 -9.77 4.49
CA LYS A 68 -7.53 -9.47 5.34
C LYS A 68 -6.24 -9.69 4.55
N GLY A 69 -5.43 -8.65 4.43
CA GLY A 69 -4.16 -8.67 3.68
C GLY A 69 -4.18 -7.82 2.41
N ASP A 70 -5.37 -7.47 1.90
CA ASP A 70 -5.48 -6.62 0.71
C ASP A 70 -4.96 -5.20 0.96
N LEU A 71 -4.39 -4.58 -0.08
CA LEU A 71 -3.96 -3.18 -0.05
C LEU A 71 -5.06 -2.25 -0.56
N LEU A 72 -5.31 -1.20 0.23
CA LEU A 72 -6.22 -0.13 -0.15
C LEU A 72 -5.47 1.05 -0.74
N PHE A 73 -5.94 1.55 -1.88
CA PHE A 73 -5.37 2.72 -2.55
C PHE A 73 -6.39 3.84 -2.61
N PHE A 74 -5.94 5.06 -2.27
CA PHE A 74 -6.79 6.23 -2.17
C PHE A 74 -6.27 7.35 -3.09
N THR A 75 -7.19 8.14 -3.62
CA THR A 75 -6.89 9.37 -4.37
C THR A 75 -7.81 10.49 -3.88
N THR A 76 -7.39 11.74 -4.06
CA THR A 76 -8.19 12.90 -3.66
C THR A 76 -9.04 13.41 -4.81
N GLU A 77 -10.19 14.00 -4.51
CA GLU A 77 -11.11 14.58 -5.51
C GLU A 77 -10.43 15.63 -6.38
N LYS A 78 -9.54 16.44 -5.79
CA LYS A 78 -8.71 17.40 -6.53
C LYS A 78 -7.90 16.71 -7.65
N ARG A 79 -7.28 15.56 -7.34
CA ARG A 79 -6.49 14.78 -8.31
C ARG A 79 -7.33 14.00 -9.31
N LYS A 80 -8.59 13.66 -8.99
CA LYS A 80 -9.54 13.05 -9.94
C LYS A 80 -9.93 14.04 -11.04
N LYS A 81 -10.22 15.30 -10.67
CA LYS A 81 -10.59 16.38 -11.61
C LYS A 81 -9.48 16.71 -12.60
N GLU A 82 -8.21 16.61 -12.19
CA GLU A 82 -7.06 16.89 -13.05
C GLU A 82 -6.77 15.81 -14.12
N LYS A 83 -7.40 14.62 -14.05
CA LYS A 83 -7.02 13.47 -14.90
C LYS A 83 -8.14 12.71 -15.60
N GLU A 84 -9.39 13.18 -15.58
CA GLU A 84 -10.55 12.44 -16.14
C GLU A 84 -10.56 10.95 -15.73
N LEU A 85 -10.10 10.62 -14.52
CA LEU A 85 -10.12 9.25 -14.03
C LEU A 85 -11.57 8.92 -13.63
N LEU A 86 -12.31 8.36 -14.60
CA LEU A 86 -13.70 7.93 -14.44
C LEU A 86 -13.82 6.85 -13.35
N LYS A 87 -14.60 7.20 -12.33
CA LYS A 87 -15.44 6.36 -11.45
C LYS A 87 -15.00 4.90 -11.28
N SER A 88 -14.25 4.65 -10.21
CA SER A 88 -14.62 3.72 -9.13
C SER A 88 -13.39 3.46 -8.26
N ASP A 89 -13.62 3.35 -6.96
CA ASP A 89 -12.62 3.12 -5.93
C ASP A 89 -12.02 1.71 -6.09
N MET A 90 -11.15 1.54 -7.09
CA MET A 90 -10.46 0.29 -7.34
C MET A 90 -9.40 0.05 -6.25
N LEU A 91 -9.64 -0.97 -5.44
CA LEU A 91 -8.63 -1.56 -4.57
C LEU A 91 -7.94 -2.71 -5.31
N ARG A 92 -6.68 -2.96 -4.97
CA ARG A 92 -5.91 -4.07 -5.54
C ARG A 92 -5.34 -4.93 -4.43
N SER A 93 -5.60 -6.22 -4.50
CA SER A 93 -4.95 -7.22 -3.67
C SER A 93 -3.60 -7.58 -4.28
N ILE A 94 -2.58 -7.72 -3.43
CA ILE A 94 -1.28 -8.28 -3.81
C ILE A 94 -1.02 -9.46 -2.89
#